data_AF-A0A7C1ZCW8-F1
#
_entry.id   AF-A0A7C1ZCW8-F1
#
_cell.length_a   1.000
_cell.length_b   1.000
_cell.length_c   1.000
_cell.angle_alpha   90.00
_cell.angle_beta   90.00
_cell.angle_gamma   90.00
#
_symmetry.space_group_name_H-M   'P 1'
#
loop_
_entity.id
_entity.type
_entity.pdbx_description
1 polymer ?
#
loop_
_entity_poly.entity_id
_entity_poly.type
_entity_poly.pdbx_seq_one_letter_code
_entity_poly.pdbx_strand_id
1 'polypeptide(L)'
;CRPCKSIEAGVNLAVTEVDAASNTGVDNVREIIEQIRYSAAGLHRVVILDEAHMLSKNAFNALLKTLEEPPPGVTFILVTTEPNKLIPTVVSRCQKYEFQDVDLEILKEHYRTVAEAEGLPITEEGLNKLALTAEGSVRDGLTILQTSGEAASDSTKEYFKLVGAIYNQDVITALDVVQELRKTNEPRIIIQMLEKWFYWCSLESFGMRTPVRDHFGEGATTGFNLERLQSSFKTCLDVERNFTATPNSKIVLDMGIIKLCL
;
A
#
# COMPACT_ATOMS: atom_id res chain seq x y z
N CYS A 1 10.43 -25.44 8.71
CA CYS A 1 11.57 -26.20 8.13
C CYS A 1 12.37 -25.29 7.17
N ARG A 2 13.47 -25.77 6.58
CA ARG A 2 14.32 -24.95 5.68
C ARG A 2 13.54 -24.36 4.47
N PRO A 3 12.70 -25.13 3.74
CA PRO A 3 11.90 -24.57 2.65
C PRO A 3 10.94 -23.45 3.06
N CYS A 4 10.22 -23.58 4.19
CA CYS A 4 9.29 -22.53 4.65
C CYS A 4 10.02 -21.21 4.91
N LYS A 5 11.15 -21.26 5.63
CA LYS A 5 11.94 -20.07 5.95
C LYS A 5 12.50 -19.38 4.70
N SER A 6 12.89 -20.14 3.67
CA SER A 6 13.37 -19.55 2.42
C SER A 6 12.24 -18.97 1.57
N ILE A 7 11.02 -19.52 1.65
CA ILE A 7 9.83 -18.94 0.98
C ILE A 7 9.44 -17.64 1.66
N GLU A 8 9.34 -17.65 2.99
CA GLU A 8 9.03 -16.47 3.80
C GLU A 8 10.03 -15.33 3.58
N ALA A 9 11.31 -15.66 3.42
CA ALA A 9 12.36 -14.68 3.09
C ALA A 9 12.41 -14.28 1.59
N GLY A 10 11.53 -14.82 0.73
CA GLY A 10 11.49 -14.48 -0.70
C GLY A 10 12.67 -14.96 -1.55
N VAL A 11 13.50 -15.88 -1.04
CA VAL A 11 14.74 -16.34 -1.71
C VAL A 11 14.66 -17.78 -2.22
N ASN A 12 13.50 -18.41 -2.14
CA ASN A 12 13.34 -19.80 -2.55
C ASN A 12 13.25 -19.91 -4.08
N LEU A 13 14.23 -20.58 -4.70
CA LEU A 13 14.27 -20.81 -6.15
C LEU A 13 13.08 -21.65 -6.69
N ALA A 14 12.35 -22.35 -5.82
CA ALA A 14 11.15 -23.08 -6.18
C ALA A 14 9.89 -22.21 -6.24
N VAL A 15 9.92 -20.99 -5.69
CA VAL A 15 8.78 -20.06 -5.76
C VAL A 15 9.24 -18.81 -6.50
N THR A 16 8.59 -18.53 -7.62
CA THR A 16 8.86 -17.33 -8.42
C THR A 16 7.65 -16.44 -8.37
N GLU A 17 7.80 -15.25 -7.78
CA GLU A 17 6.79 -14.21 -7.76
C GLU A 17 7.12 -13.18 -8.85
N VAL A 18 6.12 -12.83 -9.65
CA VAL A 18 6.25 -11.88 -10.74
C VAL A 18 5.09 -10.89 -10.64
N ASP A 19 5.42 -9.64 -10.41
CA ASP A 19 4.48 -8.54 -10.56
C ASP A 19 4.21 -8.30 -12.06
N ALA A 20 2.99 -8.62 -12.50
CA ALA A 20 2.56 -8.46 -13.88
C ALA A 20 2.39 -6.99 -14.27
N ALA A 21 2.16 -6.07 -13.33
CA ALA A 21 2.07 -4.63 -13.61
C ALA A 21 3.41 -4.08 -14.10
N SER A 22 4.51 -4.57 -13.53
CA SER A 22 5.87 -4.24 -13.97
C SER A 22 6.35 -5.08 -15.16
N ASN A 23 5.75 -6.25 -15.39
CA ASN A 23 6.18 -7.24 -16.39
C ASN A 23 5.10 -7.59 -17.42
N THR A 24 4.41 -6.59 -17.97
CA THR A 24 3.23 -6.77 -18.84
C THR A 24 3.51 -7.45 -20.20
N GLY A 25 4.77 -7.47 -20.63
CA GLY A 25 5.21 -7.89 -21.96
C GLY A 25 5.21 -9.40 -22.20
N VAL A 26 5.01 -9.79 -23.47
CA VAL A 26 5.01 -11.20 -23.89
C VAL A 26 6.39 -11.88 -23.72
N ASP A 27 7.47 -11.12 -23.86
CA ASP A 27 8.83 -11.67 -23.79
C ASP A 27 9.17 -12.08 -22.35
N ASN A 28 8.84 -11.25 -21.35
CA ASN A 28 9.00 -11.59 -19.92
C ASN A 28 8.28 -12.90 -19.57
N VAL A 29 7.06 -13.07 -20.06
CA VAL A 29 6.28 -14.28 -19.85
C VAL A 29 6.91 -15.49 -20.53
N ARG A 30 7.49 -15.33 -21.73
CA ARG A 30 8.21 -16.42 -22.40
C ARG A 30 9.45 -16.83 -21.64
N GLU A 31 10.21 -15.86 -21.12
CA GLU A 31 11.38 -16.14 -20.27
C GLU A 31 10.99 -16.94 -19.03
N ILE A 32 9.88 -16.58 -18.37
CA ILE A 32 9.34 -17.34 -17.24
C ILE A 32 9.02 -18.78 -17.65
N ILE A 33 8.30 -18.97 -18.77
CA ILE A 33 7.96 -20.31 -19.28
C ILE A 33 9.23 -21.12 -19.61
N GLU A 34 10.27 -20.48 -20.15
CA GLU A 34 11.56 -21.14 -20.41
C GLU A 34 12.26 -21.54 -19.12
N GLN A 35 12.35 -20.65 -18.13
CA GLN A 35 12.96 -20.95 -16.83
C GLN A 35 12.26 -22.11 -16.10
N ILE A 36 10.95 -22.23 -16.27
CA ILE A 36 10.16 -23.34 -15.72
C ILE A 36 10.54 -24.67 -16.40
N ARG A 37 10.78 -24.68 -17.72
CA ARG A 37 11.17 -25.90 -18.46
C ARG A 37 12.54 -26.44 -18.04
N TYR A 38 13.46 -25.58 -17.62
CA TYR A 38 14.80 -26.00 -17.19
C TYR A 38 14.89 -26.39 -15.71
N SER A 39 13.76 -26.57 -15.00
CA SER A 39 13.80 -26.92 -13.58
C SER A 39 14.44 -28.29 -13.33
N ALA A 40 15.24 -28.37 -12.26
CA ALA A 40 15.92 -29.60 -11.87
C ALA A 40 14.89 -30.69 -11.48
N ALA A 41 15.12 -31.91 -11.96
CA ALA A 41 14.21 -33.04 -11.73
C ALA A 41 13.97 -33.26 -10.22
N GLY A 42 12.69 -33.32 -9.82
CA GLY A 42 12.26 -33.65 -8.45
C GLY A 42 11.86 -32.47 -7.56
N LEU A 43 11.99 -31.22 -8.02
CA LEU A 43 11.52 -30.03 -7.29
C LEU A 43 10.18 -29.55 -7.84
N HIS A 44 9.18 -29.42 -6.97
CA HIS A 44 7.90 -28.79 -7.32
C HIS A 44 8.08 -27.26 -7.32
N ARG A 45 7.77 -26.61 -8.44
CA ARG A 45 7.92 -25.16 -8.64
C ARG A 45 6.55 -24.48 -8.66
N VAL A 46 6.47 -23.32 -8.01
CA VAL A 46 5.29 -22.47 -7.95
C VAL A 46 5.62 -21.15 -8.61
N VAL A 47 4.75 -20.69 -9.51
CA VAL A 47 4.86 -19.39 -10.16
C VAL A 47 3.63 -18.56 -9.81
N ILE A 48 3.86 -17.44 -9.14
CA ILE A 48 2.82 -16.51 -8.69
C ILE A 48 2.89 -15.31 -9.62
N LEU A 49 1.82 -15.06 -10.37
CA LEU A 49 1.64 -13.87 -11.19
C LEU A 49 0.70 -12.93 -10.43
N ASP A 50 1.28 -11.93 -9.79
CA ASP A 50 0.51 -10.91 -9.06
C ASP A 50 0.01 -9.82 -10.02
N GLU A 51 -1.16 -9.28 -9.72
CA GLU A 51 -1.93 -8.39 -10.59
C GLU A 51 -2.03 -8.88 -12.05
N ALA A 52 -2.32 -10.16 -12.22
CA ALA A 52 -2.31 -10.84 -13.52
C ALA A 52 -3.17 -10.13 -14.58
N HIS A 53 -4.22 -9.40 -14.18
CA HIS A 53 -5.04 -8.59 -15.09
C HIS A 53 -4.27 -7.51 -15.86
N MET A 54 -3.09 -7.14 -15.39
CA MET A 54 -2.20 -6.18 -16.05
C MET A 54 -1.41 -6.78 -17.22
N LEU A 55 -1.38 -8.11 -17.37
CA LEU A 55 -0.71 -8.76 -18.51
C LEU A 55 -1.35 -8.36 -19.84
N SER A 56 -0.51 -8.13 -20.83
CA SER A 56 -0.98 -7.91 -22.20
C SER A 56 -1.69 -9.15 -22.77
N LYS A 57 -2.61 -8.95 -23.71
CA LYS A 57 -3.29 -10.07 -24.41
C LYS A 57 -2.30 -11.06 -25.04
N ASN A 58 -1.21 -10.55 -25.59
CA ASN A 58 -0.15 -11.37 -26.19
C ASN A 58 0.57 -12.22 -25.13
N ALA A 59 0.84 -11.65 -23.96
CA ALA A 59 1.41 -12.38 -22.83
C ALA A 59 0.48 -13.51 -22.34
N PHE A 60 -0.83 -13.22 -22.19
CA PHE A 60 -1.80 -14.26 -21.86
C PHE A 60 -1.86 -15.38 -22.89
N ASN A 61 -1.88 -15.05 -24.19
CA ASN A 61 -1.88 -16.06 -25.25
C ASN A 61 -0.63 -16.94 -25.22
N ALA A 62 0.53 -16.40 -24.83
CA ALA A 62 1.75 -17.18 -24.64
C ALA A 62 1.65 -18.15 -23.43
N LEU A 63 0.90 -17.78 -22.39
CA LEU A 63 0.66 -18.63 -21.22
C LEU A 63 -0.35 -19.75 -21.46
N LEU A 64 -1.32 -19.56 -22.37
CA LEU A 64 -2.43 -20.50 -22.57
C LEU A 64 -1.97 -21.95 -22.75
N LYS A 65 -0.97 -22.19 -23.61
CA LYS A 65 -0.44 -23.55 -23.84
C LYS A 65 0.12 -24.17 -22.57
N THR A 66 0.80 -23.37 -21.75
CA THR A 66 1.41 -23.82 -20.49
C THR A 66 0.38 -23.97 -19.38
N LEU A 67 -0.72 -23.20 -19.39
CA LEU A 67 -1.83 -23.35 -18.45
C LEU A 67 -2.69 -24.58 -18.75
N GLU A 68 -2.83 -24.95 -20.03
CA GLU A 68 -3.53 -26.18 -20.44
C GLU A 68 -2.76 -27.44 -20.05
N GLU A 69 -1.46 -27.46 -20.32
CA GLU A 69 -0.59 -28.60 -20.07
C GLU A 69 0.64 -28.13 -19.29
N PRO A 70 0.49 -27.85 -17.98
CA PRO A 70 1.61 -27.41 -17.16
C PRO A 70 2.68 -28.51 -17.09
N PRO A 71 3.97 -28.16 -17.14
CA PRO A 71 5.03 -29.14 -16.96
C PRO A 71 4.88 -29.89 -15.62
N PRO A 72 5.29 -31.17 -15.54
CA PRO A 72 5.21 -31.93 -14.31
C PRO A 72 5.92 -31.21 -13.15
N GLY A 73 5.25 -31.11 -12.00
CA GLY A 73 5.80 -30.42 -10.83
C GLY A 73 5.76 -28.90 -10.92
N VAL A 74 4.87 -28.32 -11.73
CA VAL A 74 4.69 -26.86 -11.82
C VAL A 74 3.27 -26.47 -11.45
N THR A 75 3.13 -25.42 -10.65
CA THR A 75 1.84 -24.81 -10.30
C THR A 75 1.87 -23.32 -10.59
N PHE A 76 0.86 -22.83 -11.31
CA PHE A 76 0.63 -21.41 -11.50
C PHE A 76 -0.42 -20.91 -10.52
N ILE A 77 -0.16 -19.74 -9.91
CA ILE A 77 -1.09 -19.00 -9.08
C ILE A 77 -1.25 -17.63 -9.74
N LEU A 78 -2.47 -17.31 -10.16
CA LEU A 78 -2.81 -16.00 -10.72
C LEU A 78 -3.56 -15.22 -9.65
N VAL A 79 -3.04 -14.05 -9.28
CA VAL A 79 -3.67 -13.14 -8.31
C VAL A 79 -4.16 -11.92 -9.07
N THR A 80 -5.36 -11.44 -8.76
CA THR A 80 -5.93 -10.26 -9.39
C THR A 80 -6.99 -9.63 -8.50
N THR A 81 -7.01 -8.30 -8.48
CA THR A 81 -8.11 -7.50 -7.91
C THR A 81 -9.28 -7.31 -8.88
N GLU A 82 -9.08 -7.56 -10.18
CA GLU A 82 -10.06 -7.33 -11.23
C GLU A 82 -10.27 -8.59 -12.11
N PRO A 83 -11.03 -9.60 -11.63
CA PRO A 83 -11.21 -10.86 -12.36
C PRO A 83 -11.89 -10.67 -13.72
N ASN A 84 -12.71 -9.63 -13.89
CA ASN A 84 -13.41 -9.33 -15.14
C ASN A 84 -12.48 -8.86 -16.27
N LYS A 85 -11.27 -8.39 -15.95
CA LYS A 85 -10.27 -8.00 -16.97
C LYS A 85 -9.46 -9.20 -17.48
N LEU A 86 -9.52 -10.35 -16.80
CA LEU A 86 -8.91 -11.57 -17.31
C LEU A 86 -9.70 -12.09 -18.52
N ILE A 87 -8.98 -12.65 -19.50
CA ILE A 87 -9.62 -13.25 -20.67
C ILE A 87 -10.37 -14.54 -20.26
N PRO A 88 -11.60 -14.78 -20.75
CA PRO A 88 -12.39 -15.94 -20.35
C PRO A 88 -11.70 -17.29 -20.56
N THR A 89 -10.83 -17.38 -21.57
CA THR A 89 -10.05 -18.59 -21.88
C THR A 89 -9.02 -18.94 -20.80
N VAL A 90 -8.46 -17.94 -20.09
CA VAL A 90 -7.56 -18.19 -18.95
C VAL A 90 -8.37 -18.64 -17.75
N VAL A 91 -9.46 -17.94 -17.45
CA VAL A 91 -10.33 -18.26 -16.31
C VAL A 91 -10.89 -19.67 -16.42
N SER A 92 -11.28 -20.12 -17.61
CA SER A 92 -11.83 -21.47 -17.81
C SER A 92 -10.81 -22.60 -17.59
N ARG A 93 -9.52 -22.29 -17.51
CA ARG A 93 -8.41 -23.24 -17.28
C ARG A 93 -7.86 -23.15 -15.85
N CYS A 94 -8.40 -22.25 -15.03
CA CYS A 94 -7.96 -22.04 -13.67
C CYS A 94 -9.04 -22.48 -12.68
N GLN A 95 -8.62 -22.94 -11.50
CA GLN A 95 -9.53 -23.06 -10.38
C GLN A 95 -9.70 -21.69 -9.74
N LYS A 96 -10.92 -21.13 -9.82
CA LYS A 96 -11.23 -19.82 -9.24
C LYS A 96 -11.42 -19.96 -7.72
N TYR A 97 -10.64 -19.21 -6.97
CA TYR A 97 -10.86 -18.94 -5.55
C TYR A 97 -11.12 -17.45 -5.39
N GLU A 98 -12.22 -17.10 -4.74
CA GLU A 98 -12.62 -15.72 -4.51
C GLU A 98 -12.48 -15.44 -3.01
N PHE A 99 -11.58 -14.51 -2.67
CA PHE A 99 -11.42 -14.06 -1.31
C PHE A 99 -12.48 -13.00 -1.02
N GLN A 100 -13.19 -13.16 0.08
CA GLN A 100 -14.15 -12.17 0.56
C GLN A 100 -13.49 -11.26 1.58
N ASP A 101 -14.05 -10.06 1.70
CA ASP A 101 -13.69 -9.13 2.77
C ASP A 101 -13.83 -9.80 4.14
N VAL A 102 -12.88 -9.50 5.02
CA VAL A 102 -12.90 -10.09 6.36
C VAL A 102 -13.91 -9.35 7.23
N ASP A 103 -14.75 -10.11 7.94
CA ASP A 103 -15.75 -9.55 8.84
C ASP A 103 -15.12 -8.61 9.87
N LEU A 104 -15.84 -7.53 10.17
CA LEU A 104 -15.37 -6.46 11.06
C LEU A 104 -14.98 -6.98 12.46
N GLU A 105 -15.74 -7.91 13.03
CA GLU A 105 -15.40 -8.49 14.34
C GLU A 105 -14.15 -9.38 14.29
N ILE A 106 -13.92 -10.08 13.18
CA ILE A 106 -12.70 -10.88 12.97
C ILE A 106 -11.49 -9.95 12.85
N LEU A 107 -11.62 -8.85 12.09
CA LEU A 107 -10.57 -7.84 11.96
C LEU A 107 -10.23 -7.20 13.31
N LYS A 108 -11.23 -6.80 14.09
CA LYS A 108 -11.02 -6.23 15.44
C LYS A 108 -10.25 -7.18 16.34
N GLU A 109 -10.66 -8.44 16.40
CA GLU A 109 -9.98 -9.45 17.21
C GLU A 109 -8.53 -9.67 16.76
N HIS A 110 -8.32 -9.72 15.44
CA HIS A 110 -6.98 -9.85 14.88
C HIS A 110 -6.09 -8.66 15.25
N TYR A 111 -6.58 -7.43 15.08
CA TYR A 111 -5.83 -6.22 15.45
C TYR A 111 -5.60 -6.10 16.94
N ARG A 112 -6.54 -6.53 17.79
CA ARG A 112 -6.35 -6.61 19.24
C ARG A 112 -5.20 -7.56 19.57
N THR A 113 -5.22 -8.75 19.01
CA THR A 113 -4.18 -9.77 19.23
C THR A 113 -2.79 -9.26 18.84
N VAL A 114 -2.69 -8.59 17.67
CA VAL A 114 -1.42 -8.02 17.21
C VAL A 114 -0.99 -6.85 18.09
N ALA A 115 -1.90 -5.95 18.46
CA ALA A 115 -1.58 -4.82 19.34
C ALA A 115 -1.09 -5.29 20.71
N GLU A 116 -1.72 -6.31 21.30
CA GLU A 116 -1.29 -6.89 22.57
C GLU A 116 0.08 -7.56 22.48
N ALA A 117 0.35 -8.30 21.40
CA ALA A 117 1.64 -8.94 21.16
C ALA A 117 2.78 -7.92 21.00
N GLU A 118 2.51 -6.80 20.35
CA GLU A 118 3.45 -5.70 20.13
C GLU A 118 3.48 -4.68 21.29
N GLY A 119 2.63 -4.85 22.32
CA GLY A 119 2.55 -3.94 23.46
C GLY A 119 1.99 -2.54 23.13
N LEU A 120 1.20 -2.43 22.06
CA LEU A 120 0.60 -1.18 21.60
C LEU A 120 -0.70 -0.89 22.37
N PRO A 121 -0.80 0.25 23.08
CA PRO A 121 -2.02 0.63 23.78
C PRO A 121 -3.11 1.03 22.77
N ILE A 122 -4.15 0.20 22.64
CA ILE A 122 -5.31 0.50 21.79
C ILE A 122 -6.61 0.34 22.60
N THR A 123 -7.53 1.30 22.47
CA THR A 123 -8.85 1.24 23.10
C THR A 123 -9.84 0.47 22.23
N GLU A 124 -10.91 -0.03 22.83
CA GLU A 124 -12.01 -0.66 22.07
C GLU A 124 -12.61 0.26 21.01
N GLU A 125 -12.73 1.57 21.28
CA GLU A 125 -13.19 2.54 20.29
C GLU A 125 -12.16 2.69 19.14
N GLY A 126 -10.87 2.66 19.47
CA GLY A 126 -9.78 2.67 18.49
C GLY A 126 -9.79 1.44 17.58
N LEU A 127 -9.97 0.24 18.15
CA LEU A 127 -10.11 -1.01 17.39
C LEU A 127 -11.31 -0.98 16.43
N ASN A 128 -12.46 -0.48 16.90
CA ASN A 128 -13.64 -0.33 16.05
C ASN A 128 -13.37 0.62 14.87
N LYS A 129 -12.77 1.79 15.12
CA LYS A 129 -12.43 2.75 14.06
C LYS A 129 -11.40 2.18 13.09
N LEU A 130 -10.40 1.46 13.60
CA LEU A 130 -9.37 0.81 12.80
C LEU A 130 -9.98 -0.21 11.84
N ALA A 131 -10.83 -1.11 12.36
CA ALA A 131 -11.49 -2.13 11.55
C ALA A 131 -12.45 -1.54 10.52
N LEU A 132 -13.18 -0.47 10.86
CA LEU A 132 -14.02 0.26 9.89
C LEU A 132 -13.18 0.89 8.79
N THR A 133 -12.04 1.50 9.14
CA THR A 133 -11.14 2.16 8.18
C THR A 133 -10.44 1.16 7.26
N ALA A 134 -10.23 -0.06 7.74
CA ALA A 134 -9.58 -1.12 6.99
C ALA A 134 -10.48 -1.74 5.89
N GLU A 135 -11.79 -1.47 5.91
CA GLU A 135 -12.75 -1.90 4.86
C GLU A 135 -12.61 -3.39 4.45
N GLY A 136 -12.41 -4.29 5.41
CA GLY A 136 -12.26 -5.73 5.13
C GLY A 136 -10.83 -6.19 4.84
N SER A 137 -9.88 -5.27 4.65
CA SER A 137 -8.47 -5.55 4.37
C SER A 137 -7.65 -5.68 5.66
N VAL A 138 -7.18 -6.90 5.94
CA VAL A 138 -6.27 -7.17 7.06
C VAL A 138 -4.99 -6.34 6.96
N ARG A 139 -4.44 -6.23 5.75
CA ARG A 139 -3.16 -5.55 5.49
C ARG A 139 -3.25 -4.06 5.79
N ASP A 140 -4.33 -3.40 5.38
CA ASP A 140 -4.47 -1.96 5.55
C ASP A 140 -4.64 -1.58 7.01
N GLY A 141 -5.44 -2.34 7.77
CA GLY A 141 -5.55 -2.09 9.21
C GLY A 141 -4.26 -2.37 9.97
N LEU A 142 -3.48 -3.40 9.62
CA LEU A 142 -2.16 -3.60 10.22
C LEU A 142 -1.18 -2.46 9.89
N THR A 143 -1.21 -1.95 8.65
CA THR A 143 -0.40 -0.80 8.26
C THR A 143 -0.76 0.45 9.07
N ILE A 144 -2.05 0.69 9.29
CA ILE A 144 -2.54 1.79 10.14
C ILE A 144 -2.13 1.57 11.61
N LEU A 145 -2.19 0.34 12.10
CA LEU A 145 -1.80 0.00 13.47
C LEU A 145 -0.31 0.23 13.71
N GLN A 146 0.55 -0.22 12.79
CA GLN A 146 2.00 -0.02 12.84
C GLN A 146 2.37 1.46 12.83
N THR A 147 1.80 2.22 11.89
CA THR A 147 2.03 3.68 11.81
C THR A 147 1.50 4.42 13.05
N SER A 148 0.49 3.88 13.74
CA SER A 148 -0.01 4.46 15.00
C SER A 148 0.86 4.11 16.22
N GLY A 149 1.52 2.94 16.21
CA GLY A 149 2.36 2.43 17.30
C GLY A 149 3.78 2.98 17.32
N GLU A 150 4.42 3.15 16.15
CA GLU A 150 5.80 3.62 16.03
C GLU A 150 5.94 5.16 16.11
N ALA A 151 4.84 5.91 15.96
CA ALA A 151 4.89 7.35 15.63
C ALA A 151 4.40 8.31 16.73
N ALA A 152 3.93 7.85 17.89
CA ALA A 152 3.17 8.72 18.79
C ALA A 152 4.02 9.80 19.51
N SER A 153 5.35 9.66 19.59
CA SER A 153 6.21 10.61 20.32
C SER A 153 7.14 11.45 19.45
N ASP A 154 7.87 10.84 18.51
CA ASP A 154 8.80 11.56 17.63
C ASP A 154 8.15 11.91 16.31
N SER A 155 7.74 10.94 15.48
CA SER A 155 7.23 11.23 14.12
C SER A 155 6.09 12.24 14.12
N THR A 156 5.20 12.21 15.12
CA THR A 156 4.16 13.23 15.32
C THR A 156 4.74 14.66 15.34
N LYS A 157 5.85 14.92 16.07
CA LYS A 157 6.55 16.21 16.10
C LYS A 157 7.17 16.56 14.75
N GLU A 158 7.72 15.59 14.03
CA GLU A 158 8.24 15.84 12.67
C GLU A 158 7.11 16.21 11.71
N TYR A 159 5.96 15.53 11.75
CA TYR A 159 4.78 15.93 10.98
C TYR A 159 4.31 17.34 11.35
N PHE A 160 4.39 17.76 12.62
CA PHE A 160 4.13 19.15 13.01
C PHE A 160 5.09 20.14 12.36
N LYS A 161 6.39 19.83 12.41
CA LYS A 161 7.40 20.67 11.75
C LYS A 161 7.14 20.75 10.26
N LEU A 162 6.72 19.65 9.63
CA LEU A 162 6.40 19.60 8.21
C LEU A 162 5.20 20.48 7.87
N VAL A 163 4.09 20.32 8.58
CA VAL A 163 2.88 21.14 8.39
C VAL A 163 3.17 22.62 8.66
N GLY A 164 3.95 22.92 9.70
CA GLY A 164 4.39 24.28 10.02
C GLY A 164 5.27 24.90 8.92
N ALA A 165 6.18 24.12 8.34
CA ALA A 165 7.00 24.55 7.22
C ALA A 165 6.16 24.80 5.96
N ILE A 166 5.22 23.90 5.65
CA ILE A 166 4.25 24.08 4.55
C ILE A 166 3.43 25.36 4.77
N TYR A 167 2.97 25.59 6.00
CA TYR A 167 2.21 26.79 6.36
C TYR A 167 3.01 28.07 6.13
N ASN A 168 4.26 28.09 6.59
CA ASN A 168 5.16 29.23 6.47
C ASN A 168 5.77 29.36 5.05
N GLN A 169 5.37 28.50 4.10
CA GLN A 169 5.92 28.45 2.74
C GLN A 169 7.45 28.22 2.72
N ASP A 170 7.97 27.58 3.77
CA ASP A 170 9.39 27.27 3.91
C ASP A 170 9.69 25.91 3.29
N VAL A 171 9.97 25.95 1.98
CA VAL A 171 10.28 24.76 1.18
C VAL A 171 11.51 24.02 1.72
N ILE A 172 12.52 24.74 2.20
CA ILE A 172 13.80 24.15 2.63
C ILE A 172 13.55 23.31 3.88
N THR A 173 12.94 23.93 4.90
CA THR A 173 12.59 23.22 6.13
C THR A 173 11.64 22.05 5.88
N ALA A 174 10.66 22.21 4.97
CA ALA A 174 9.74 21.14 4.63
C ALA A 174 10.45 19.92 4.01
N LEU A 175 11.40 20.15 3.09
CA LEU A 175 12.16 19.06 2.46
C LEU A 175 13.12 18.38 3.45
N ASP A 176 13.74 19.13 4.35
CA ASP A 176 14.61 18.57 5.39
C ASP A 176 13.82 17.67 6.34
N VAL A 177 12.64 18.10 6.78
CA VAL A 177 11.76 17.29 7.62
C VAL A 177 11.27 16.04 6.88
N VAL A 178 10.98 16.14 5.59
CA VAL A 178 10.60 14.98 4.76
C VAL A 178 11.75 13.99 4.59
N GLN A 179 13.00 14.44 4.54
CA GLN A 179 14.16 13.54 4.57
C GLN A 179 14.23 12.75 5.87
N GLU A 180 13.96 13.39 7.01
CA GLU A 180 13.92 12.72 8.31
C GLU A 180 12.76 11.72 8.40
N LEU A 181 11.55 12.12 8.01
CA LEU A 181 10.37 11.23 8.01
C LEU A 181 10.55 10.01 7.11
N ARG A 182 11.28 10.14 5.99
CA ARG A 182 11.60 9.04 5.07
C ARG A 182 12.53 7.97 5.66
N LYS A 183 13.18 8.22 6.80
CA LYS A 183 14.01 7.21 7.46
C LYS A 183 13.17 6.08 8.06
N THR A 184 11.95 6.39 8.47
CA THR A 184 11.04 5.47 9.16
C THR A 184 9.73 5.24 8.41
N ASN A 185 9.36 6.11 7.46
CA ASN A 185 8.09 6.02 6.74
C ASN A 185 8.30 5.92 5.23
N GLU A 186 7.46 5.10 4.58
CA GLU A 186 7.34 5.10 3.12
C GLU A 186 6.81 6.45 2.61
N PRO A 187 7.30 6.97 1.46
CA PRO A 187 6.88 8.26 0.92
C PRO A 187 5.36 8.41 0.73
N ARG A 188 4.67 7.31 0.42
CA ARG A 188 3.22 7.28 0.26
C ARG A 188 2.49 7.50 1.60
N ILE A 189 3.01 6.97 2.69
CA ILE A 189 2.43 7.16 4.03
C ILE A 189 2.53 8.62 4.44
N ILE A 190 3.65 9.28 4.10
CA ILE A 190 3.85 10.71 4.38
C ILE A 190 2.78 11.57 3.71
N ILE A 191 2.46 11.33 2.44
CA ILE A 191 1.42 12.11 1.75
C ILE A 191 0.01 11.80 2.27
N GLN A 192 -0.29 10.53 2.58
CA GLN A 192 -1.60 10.12 3.11
C GLN A 192 -1.86 10.71 4.50
N MET A 193 -0.82 10.85 5.33
CA MET A 193 -0.93 11.51 6.62
C MET A 193 -1.19 13.02 6.46
N LEU A 194 -0.51 13.69 5.51
CA LEU A 194 -0.80 15.09 5.19
C LEU A 194 -2.21 15.29 4.63
N GLU A 195 -2.66 14.40 3.76
CA GLU A 195 -4.02 14.39 3.22
C GLU A 195 -5.06 14.34 4.35
N LYS A 196 -4.95 13.36 5.26
CA LYS A 196 -5.84 13.21 6.42
C LYS A 196 -5.79 14.45 7.31
N TRP A 197 -4.61 15.03 7.51
CA TRP A 197 -4.44 16.27 8.26
C TRP A 197 -5.23 17.43 7.63
N PHE A 198 -5.05 17.70 6.34
CA PHE A 198 -5.76 18.78 5.63
C PHE A 198 -7.27 18.53 5.58
N TYR A 199 -7.69 17.27 5.45
CA TYR A 199 -9.10 16.87 5.52
C TYR A 199 -9.71 17.23 6.88
N TRP A 200 -9.11 16.79 7.98
CA TRP A 200 -9.62 17.07 9.32
C TRP A 200 -9.60 18.57 9.66
N CYS A 201 -8.57 19.30 9.25
CA CYS A 201 -8.54 20.76 9.40
C CYS A 201 -9.66 21.46 8.62
N SER A 202 -9.98 20.95 7.43
CA SER A 202 -11.12 21.46 6.65
C SER A 202 -12.45 21.21 7.38
N LEU A 203 -12.64 20.02 7.97
CA LEU A 203 -13.85 19.73 8.75
C LEU A 203 -13.96 20.59 10.02
N GLU A 204 -12.86 20.86 10.70
CA GLU A 204 -12.83 21.74 11.88
C GLU A 204 -13.24 23.17 11.52
N SER A 205 -12.91 23.65 10.31
CA SER A 205 -13.33 24.97 9.83
C SER A 205 -14.87 25.10 9.71
N PHE A 206 -15.59 23.97 9.67
CA PHE A 206 -17.06 23.90 9.72
C PHE A 206 -17.61 23.66 11.14
N GLY A 207 -16.78 23.74 12.17
CA GLY A 207 -17.17 23.54 13.57
C GLY A 207 -17.32 22.08 13.99
N MET A 208 -16.87 21.12 13.18
CA MET A 208 -16.90 19.70 13.52
C MET A 208 -15.78 19.36 14.51
N ARG A 209 -16.06 18.44 15.43
CA ARG A 209 -15.04 17.88 16.32
C ARG A 209 -14.21 16.85 15.55
N THR A 210 -12.89 17.01 15.53
CA THR A 210 -11.99 16.16 14.76
C THR A 210 -10.84 15.63 15.63
N PRO A 211 -10.20 14.51 15.25
CA PRO A 211 -9.04 13.97 15.96
C PRO A 211 -7.88 14.96 16.08
N VAL A 212 -7.77 15.90 15.13
CA VAL A 212 -6.78 16.97 15.14
C VAL A 212 -6.96 17.87 16.36
N ARG A 213 -8.19 18.26 16.69
CA ARG A 213 -8.48 19.10 17.86
C ARG A 213 -8.19 18.37 19.17
N ASP A 214 -8.51 17.07 19.24
CA ASP A 214 -8.30 16.27 20.45
C ASP A 214 -6.81 15.96 20.70
N HIS A 215 -5.99 15.81 19.64
CA HIS A 215 -4.55 15.53 19.76
C HIS A 215 -3.68 16.80 19.83
N PHE A 216 -4.13 17.93 19.26
CA PHE A 216 -3.25 19.07 18.98
C PHE A 216 -3.77 20.41 19.53
N GLY A 217 -4.89 20.41 20.25
CA GLY A 217 -5.44 21.58 20.94
C GLY A 217 -6.17 22.58 20.03
N GLU A 218 -6.65 23.68 20.63
CA GLU A 218 -7.19 24.82 19.88
C GLU A 218 -6.03 25.57 19.21
N GLY A 219 -5.86 25.41 17.90
CA GLY A 219 -4.78 26.09 17.17
C GLY A 219 -4.20 25.36 15.96
N ALA A 220 -4.50 24.08 15.75
CA ALA A 220 -3.98 23.35 14.58
C ALA A 220 -4.41 23.99 13.23
N THR A 221 -5.56 24.67 13.24
CA THR A 221 -6.11 25.42 12.10
C THR A 221 -5.88 26.93 12.19
N THR A 222 -5.32 27.47 13.30
CA THR A 222 -5.08 28.91 13.46
C THR A 222 -3.93 29.34 12.56
N GLY A 223 -4.27 29.65 11.32
CA GLY A 223 -3.33 30.09 10.30
C GLY A 223 -3.81 29.78 8.90
N PHE A 224 -4.47 28.64 8.69
CA PHE A 224 -4.93 28.23 7.37
C PHE A 224 -6.32 28.80 7.05
N ASN A 225 -6.44 29.53 5.94
CA ASN A 225 -7.76 29.83 5.35
C ASN A 225 -8.30 28.56 4.66
N LEU A 226 -9.62 28.38 4.66
CA LEU A 226 -10.33 27.26 4.04
C LEU A 226 -9.92 27.03 2.58
N GLU A 227 -9.72 28.09 1.79
CA GLU A 227 -9.24 27.97 0.40
C GLU A 227 -7.88 27.28 0.32
N ARG A 228 -6.97 27.62 1.24
CA ARG A 228 -5.63 27.02 1.30
C ARG A 228 -5.70 25.56 1.74
N LEU A 229 -6.53 25.23 2.73
CA LEU A 229 -6.75 23.84 3.16
C LEU A 229 -7.28 22.96 2.01
N GLN A 230 -8.26 23.46 1.27
CA GLN A 230 -8.84 22.74 0.13
C GLN A 230 -7.84 22.56 -1.01
N SER A 231 -7.03 23.60 -1.31
CA SER A 231 -5.96 23.52 -2.30
C SER A 231 -4.87 22.52 -1.90
N SER A 232 -4.44 22.55 -0.63
CA SER A 232 -3.45 21.62 -0.09
C SER A 232 -3.97 20.18 -0.07
N PHE A 233 -5.21 19.95 0.35
CA PHE A 233 -5.86 18.63 0.29
C PHE A 233 -5.91 18.09 -1.14
N LYS A 234 -6.35 18.91 -2.10
CA LYS A 234 -6.38 18.53 -3.52
C LYS A 234 -4.97 18.20 -4.04
N THR A 235 -3.98 18.98 -3.65
CA THR A 235 -2.57 18.73 -4.02
C THR A 235 -2.08 17.40 -3.47
N CYS A 236 -2.42 17.05 -2.24
CA CYS A 236 -2.11 15.74 -1.67
C CYS A 236 -2.73 14.59 -2.48
N LEU A 237 -4.01 14.70 -2.85
CA LEU A 237 -4.70 13.70 -3.69
C LEU A 237 -4.05 13.55 -5.08
N ASP A 238 -3.68 14.68 -5.70
CA ASP A 238 -2.99 14.65 -7.00
C ASP A 238 -1.60 14.02 -6.89
N VAL A 239 -0.89 14.26 -5.80
CA VAL A 239 0.41 13.64 -5.52
C VAL A 239 0.23 12.14 -5.27
N GLU A 240 -0.79 11.73 -4.51
CA GLU A 240 -1.11 10.32 -4.27
C GLU A 240 -1.34 9.55 -5.58
N ARG A 241 -2.15 10.11 -6.47
CA ARG A 241 -2.40 9.56 -7.82
C ARG A 241 -1.15 9.45 -8.68
N ASN A 242 -0.15 10.28 -8.45
CA ASN A 242 1.10 10.25 -9.23
C ASN A 242 2.08 9.17 -8.74
N PHE A 243 1.90 8.62 -7.53
CA PHE A 243 2.72 7.49 -7.06
C PHE A 243 2.53 6.24 -7.91
N THR A 244 1.35 6.03 -8.49
CA THR A 244 1.11 4.89 -9.40
C THR A 244 1.71 5.06 -10.79
N ALA A 245 2.09 6.29 -11.16
CA ALA A 245 2.56 6.62 -12.51
C ALA A 245 4.09 6.70 -12.66
N THR A 246 4.85 6.68 -11.56
CA THR A 246 6.31 6.90 -11.58
C THR A 246 7.05 5.88 -10.71
N PRO A 247 8.13 5.24 -11.20
CA PRO A 247 8.91 4.28 -10.41
C PRO A 247 9.74 4.91 -9.27
N ASN A 248 9.80 6.25 -9.17
CA ASN A 248 10.55 6.95 -8.13
C ASN A 248 9.62 7.74 -7.20
N SER A 249 9.14 7.07 -6.16
CA SER A 249 8.26 7.60 -5.11
C SER A 249 8.86 8.80 -4.36
N LYS A 250 10.20 8.89 -4.27
CA LYS A 250 10.87 10.01 -3.57
C LYS A 250 10.69 11.33 -4.30
N ILE A 251 10.88 11.33 -5.62
CA ILE A 251 10.73 12.53 -6.46
C ILE A 251 9.28 13.00 -6.46
N VAL A 252 8.32 12.07 -6.53
CA VAL A 252 6.89 12.39 -6.49
C VAL A 252 6.52 13.08 -5.18
N LEU A 253 7.03 12.58 -4.05
CA LEU A 253 6.82 13.21 -2.75
C LEU A 253 7.46 14.60 -2.69
N ASP A 254 8.75 14.73 -3.04
CA ASP A 254 9.46 16.01 -2.95
C ASP A 254 8.80 17.09 -3.82
N MET A 255 8.38 16.75 -5.05
CA MET A 255 7.60 17.65 -5.91
C MET A 255 6.25 18.01 -5.31
N GLY A 256 5.59 17.06 -4.64
CA GLY A 256 4.34 17.30 -3.93
C GLY A 256 4.50 18.27 -2.77
N ILE A 257 5.54 18.10 -1.96
CA ILE A 257 5.85 18.97 -0.83
C ILE A 257 6.20 20.39 -1.30
N ILE A 258 6.97 20.52 -2.39
CA ILE A 258 7.25 21.83 -3.00
C ILE A 258 5.94 22.51 -3.42
N LYS A 259 5.04 21.78 -4.10
CA LYS A 259 3.72 22.32 -4.51
C LYS A 259 2.85 22.72 -3.31
N LEU A 260 2.92 22.00 -2.20
CA LEU A 260 2.16 22.33 -0.99
C LEU A 260 2.66 23.62 -0.32
N CYS A 261 3.94 23.94 -0.46
CA CYS A 261 4.54 25.15 0.09
C CYS A 261 4.32 26.40 -0.77
N LEU A 262 4.03 26.25 -2.07
CA LEU A 262 3.77 27.34 -3.01
C LEU A 262 2.30 27.79 -2.95
#